data_AF-A0A815NLM8-F1
#
_entry.id   AF-A0A815NLM8-F1
#
_cell.length_a   1.000
_cell.length_b   1.000
_cell.length_c   1.000
_cell.angle_alpha   90.00
_cell.angle_beta   90.00
_cell.angle_gamma   90.00
#
_symmetry.space_group_name_H-M   'P 1'
#
loop_
_entity.id
_entity.type
_entity.pdbx_description
1 polymer ?
#
loop_
_entity_poly.entity_id
_entity_poly.type
_entity_poly.pdbx_seq_one_letter_code
_entity_poly.pdbx_strand_id
1 'polypeptide(L)'
;MTAKRTKKNAIIPNGLSGDEVESFESKDEMNNVTLALRNELNMSENLKQVENALDQKEFAAPAADFVDNMPPPPIRDELQPIDYFYFMFGKQSTTLLTNQSNLYSVQKNPNKPSSDTRVESISSVMSRDRFLEIKKYLHVTDNSVQSNRTDINFDRANKVRPLLNIVKENFRKIPKEEKLSIDEQIIPFKGKSIMKQHMPNKPNRWGYKMFLLAGGKSGICYDFIFYTGKNDRKKHEFCTDIVLDLCETVPRFKNHK
;
A
#
# COMPACT_ATOMS: atom_id res chain seq x y z
N MET A 1 -3.28 60.26 -50.34
CA MET A 1 -3.11 60.40 -48.87
C MET A 1 -4.19 59.54 -48.22
N THR A 2 -4.04 58.24 -48.08
CA THR A 2 -3.28 57.48 -47.06
C THR A 2 -3.65 57.83 -45.62
N ALA A 3 -4.34 56.90 -44.95
CA ALA A 3 -4.14 56.62 -43.52
C ALA A 3 -4.38 55.12 -43.30
N LYS A 4 -3.27 54.36 -43.24
CA LYS A 4 -3.24 52.96 -42.81
C LYS A 4 -3.56 52.90 -41.32
N ARG A 5 -4.51 52.06 -40.90
CA ARG A 5 -4.70 51.66 -39.50
C ARG A 5 -4.21 50.23 -39.34
N THR A 6 -3.10 50.09 -38.62
CA THR A 6 -2.36 48.86 -38.36
C THR A 6 -3.19 47.89 -37.52
N LYS A 7 -3.39 46.65 -37.98
CA LYS A 7 -3.89 45.54 -37.14
C LYS A 7 -2.82 45.23 -36.09
N LYS A 8 -3.18 45.27 -34.80
CA LYS A 8 -2.32 44.73 -33.73
C LYS A 8 -2.37 43.20 -33.83
N ASN A 9 -1.22 42.58 -34.06
CA ASN A 9 -1.06 41.13 -34.04
C ASN A 9 -1.32 40.60 -32.63
N ALA A 10 -2.29 39.69 -32.49
CA ALA A 10 -2.44 38.87 -31.30
C ALA A 10 -1.25 37.89 -31.23
N ILE A 11 -0.64 37.76 -30.06
CA ILE A 11 0.48 36.86 -29.83
C ILE A 11 -0.10 35.46 -29.61
N ILE A 12 0.18 34.57 -30.56
CA ILE A 12 -0.23 33.15 -30.53
C ILE A 12 0.71 32.42 -29.54
N PRO A 13 0.19 31.70 -28.52
CA PRO A 13 1.02 30.84 -27.71
C PRO A 13 1.43 29.59 -28.51
N ASN A 14 2.71 29.22 -28.46
CA ASN A 14 3.25 28.06 -29.16
C ASN A 14 2.56 26.78 -28.68
N GLY A 15 1.81 26.10 -29.57
CA GLY A 15 1.25 24.77 -29.30
C GLY A 15 -0.06 24.40 -30.02
N LEU A 16 -0.79 25.37 -30.58
CA LEU A 16 -2.05 25.12 -31.30
C LEU A 16 -1.85 25.23 -32.82
N SER A 17 -2.37 24.28 -33.59
CA SER A 17 -2.43 24.38 -35.06
C SER A 17 -3.57 25.32 -35.48
N GLY A 18 -3.44 25.95 -36.66
CA GLY A 18 -4.35 27.00 -37.12
C GLY A 18 -5.82 26.60 -37.25
N ASP A 19 -6.12 25.30 -37.29
CA ASP A 19 -7.47 24.77 -37.50
C ASP A 19 -8.27 24.59 -36.20
N GLU A 20 -7.63 24.64 -35.01
CA GLU A 20 -8.31 24.51 -33.71
C GLU A 20 -8.87 25.84 -33.16
N VAL A 21 -8.63 26.96 -33.86
CA VAL A 21 -9.00 28.31 -33.39
C VAL A 21 -10.43 28.71 -33.81
N GLU A 22 -11.02 28.05 -34.80
CA GLU A 22 -12.35 28.40 -35.34
C GLU A 22 -13.56 27.76 -34.61
N SER A 23 -13.35 27.00 -33.53
CA SER A 23 -14.44 26.27 -32.84
C SER A 23 -14.84 26.79 -31.45
N PHE A 24 -14.32 27.93 -31.00
CA PHE A 24 -14.66 28.49 -29.68
C PHE A 24 -15.64 29.67 -29.77
N GLU A 25 -16.86 29.49 -29.27
CA GLU A 25 -17.96 30.46 -29.38
C GLU A 25 -17.86 31.65 -28.40
N SER A 26 -16.90 31.66 -27.46
CA SER A 26 -16.68 32.82 -26.57
C SER A 26 -15.24 32.98 -26.07
N LYS A 27 -14.85 34.24 -25.79
CA LYS A 27 -13.54 34.58 -25.20
C LYS A 27 -13.32 33.97 -23.81
N ASP A 28 -14.40 33.66 -23.10
CA ASP A 28 -14.35 33.10 -21.74
C ASP A 28 -13.99 31.61 -21.75
N GLU A 29 -14.43 30.85 -22.76
CA GLU A 29 -14.03 29.45 -22.95
C GLU A 29 -12.53 29.33 -23.27
N MET A 30 -12.03 30.19 -24.16
CA MET A 30 -10.61 30.20 -24.52
C MET A 30 -9.72 30.55 -23.31
N ASN A 31 -10.17 31.44 -22.43
CA ASN A 31 -9.46 31.77 -21.19
C ASN A 31 -9.45 30.60 -20.19
N ASN A 32 -10.56 29.87 -20.06
CA ASN A 32 -10.65 28.71 -19.17
C ASN A 32 -9.77 27.54 -19.64
N VAL A 33 -9.74 27.27 -20.95
CA VAL A 33 -8.85 26.26 -21.54
C VAL A 33 -7.38 26.66 -21.36
N THR A 34 -7.06 27.94 -21.57
CA THR A 34 -5.69 28.45 -21.35
C THR A 34 -5.26 28.35 -19.87
N LEU A 35 -6.20 28.56 -18.94
CA LEU A 35 -5.95 28.43 -17.51
C LEU A 35 -5.74 26.96 -17.11
N ALA A 36 -6.53 26.04 -17.67
CA ALA A 36 -6.38 24.60 -17.46
C ALA A 36 -5.03 24.10 -17.98
N LEU A 37 -4.64 24.49 -19.19
CA LEU A 37 -3.34 24.15 -19.78
C LEU A 37 -2.16 24.71 -18.97
N ARG A 38 -2.26 25.94 -18.45
CA ARG A 38 -1.25 26.50 -17.53
C ARG A 38 -1.14 25.71 -16.23
N ASN A 39 -2.25 25.27 -15.67
CA ASN A 39 -2.26 24.48 -14.43
C ASN A 39 -1.66 23.10 -14.65
N GLU A 40 -1.94 22.44 -15.77
CA GLU A 40 -1.33 21.15 -16.14
C GLU A 40 0.18 21.28 -16.38
N LEU A 41 0.62 22.34 -17.08
CA LEU A 41 2.05 22.62 -17.29
C LEU A 41 2.77 22.83 -15.96
N ASN A 42 2.22 23.64 -15.06
CA ASN A 42 2.77 23.89 -13.72
C ASN A 42 2.82 22.60 -12.86
N MET A 43 1.81 21.74 -12.97
CA MET A 43 1.80 20.45 -12.27
C MET A 43 2.89 19.51 -12.81
N SER A 44 3.09 19.48 -14.13
CA SER A 44 4.17 18.70 -14.76
C SER A 44 5.57 19.20 -14.38
N GLU A 45 5.76 20.52 -14.26
CA GLU A 45 7.03 21.11 -13.83
C GLU A 45 7.33 20.81 -12.36
N ASN A 46 6.32 20.86 -11.49
CA ASN A 46 6.45 20.46 -10.09
C ASN A 46 6.77 18.96 -9.94
N LEU A 47 6.15 18.09 -10.75
CA LEU A 47 6.47 16.66 -10.76
C LEU A 47 7.91 16.40 -11.21
N LYS A 48 8.38 17.10 -12.25
CA LYS A 48 9.78 17.04 -12.71
C LYS A 48 10.77 17.56 -11.65
N GLN A 49 10.40 18.58 -10.87
CA GLN A 49 11.21 19.04 -9.75
C GLN A 49 11.27 18.01 -8.60
N VAL A 50 10.16 17.32 -8.32
CA VAL A 50 10.12 16.25 -7.30
C VAL A 50 10.91 15.01 -7.76
N GLU A 51 10.81 14.63 -9.02
CA GLU A 51 11.64 13.55 -9.63
C GLU A 51 13.13 13.91 -9.56
N ASN A 52 13.51 15.13 -9.94
CA ASN A 52 14.90 15.59 -9.83
C ASN A 52 15.40 15.67 -8.38
N ALA A 53 14.52 15.87 -7.40
CA ALA A 53 14.88 15.84 -5.97
C ALA A 53 15.04 14.41 -5.41
N LEU A 54 14.41 13.41 -6.04
CA LEU A 54 14.53 11.99 -5.68
C LEU A 54 15.77 11.34 -6.32
N ASP A 55 16.19 11.80 -7.50
CA ASP A 55 17.37 11.29 -8.22
C ASP A 55 18.73 11.75 -7.65
N GLN A 56 18.75 12.68 -6.69
CA GLN A 56 20.00 13.19 -6.09
C GLN A 56 20.53 12.38 -4.89
N LYS A 57 19.99 11.18 -4.64
CA LYS A 57 20.59 10.23 -3.68
C LYS A 57 20.76 8.87 -4.33
N GLU A 58 21.90 8.66 -4.99
CA GLU A 58 22.35 7.32 -5.35
C GLU A 58 22.51 6.48 -4.07
N PHE A 59 21.69 5.44 -3.96
CA PHE A 59 21.87 4.40 -2.97
C PHE A 59 22.76 3.31 -3.56
N ALA A 60 24.00 3.21 -3.09
CA ALA A 60 24.88 2.09 -3.42
C ALA A 60 24.57 0.91 -2.48
N ALA A 61 23.84 -0.09 -3.00
CA ALA A 61 23.65 -1.35 -2.30
C ALA A 61 25.00 -2.11 -2.23
N PRO A 62 25.42 -2.65 -1.07
CA PRO A 62 26.63 -3.45 -0.99
C PRO A 62 26.46 -4.73 -1.84
N ALA A 63 27.45 -5.01 -2.69
CA ALA A 63 27.48 -6.22 -3.49
C ALA A 63 27.65 -7.44 -2.58
N ALA A 64 26.69 -8.37 -2.64
CA ALA A 64 26.80 -9.68 -2.02
C ALA A 64 26.94 -10.72 -3.14
N ASP A 65 28.17 -11.19 -3.35
CA ASP A 65 28.44 -12.35 -4.19
C ASP A 65 28.13 -13.61 -3.37
N PHE A 66 27.02 -14.28 -3.69
CA PHE A 66 26.68 -15.57 -3.08
C PHE A 66 27.44 -16.68 -3.82
N VAL A 67 28.57 -17.10 -3.25
CA VAL A 67 29.29 -18.30 -3.71
C VAL A 67 28.78 -19.50 -2.91
N ASP A 68 28.20 -20.47 -3.63
CA ASP A 68 27.42 -21.63 -3.14
C ASP A 68 28.21 -22.71 -2.36
N ASN A 69 29.33 -22.38 -1.73
CA ASN A 69 30.16 -23.33 -0.97
C ASN A 69 30.48 -22.85 0.46
N MET A 70 29.44 -22.49 1.21
CA MET A 70 29.57 -22.27 2.66
C MET A 70 29.18 -23.54 3.43
N PRO A 71 30.00 -24.02 4.38
CA PRO A 71 29.57 -25.06 5.30
C PRO A 71 28.33 -24.58 6.08
N PRO A 72 27.43 -25.49 6.49
CA PRO A 72 26.25 -25.10 7.25
C PRO A 72 26.71 -24.29 8.47
N PRO A 73 26.08 -23.14 8.74
CA PRO A 73 26.53 -22.26 9.80
C PRO A 73 26.53 -23.04 11.12
N PRO A 74 27.53 -22.83 11.99
CA PRO A 74 27.65 -23.58 13.23
C PRO A 74 26.38 -23.38 14.05
N ILE A 75 25.83 -24.49 14.58
CA ILE A 75 24.72 -24.48 15.51
C ILE A 75 25.19 -23.71 16.75
N ARG A 76 24.79 -22.44 16.85
CA ARG A 76 24.88 -21.67 18.09
C ARG A 76 23.55 -21.87 18.82
N ASP A 77 23.61 -22.24 20.10
CA ASP A 77 22.48 -22.36 21.02
C ASP A 77 21.49 -21.18 20.85
N GLU A 78 20.26 -21.46 20.40
CA GLU A 78 19.34 -20.46 19.82
C GLU A 78 18.53 -19.64 20.86
N LEU A 79 18.48 -18.30 20.70
CA LEU A 79 17.51 -17.38 21.34
C LEU A 79 16.22 -17.26 20.51
N GLN A 80 15.07 -16.91 21.12
CA GLN A 80 13.77 -16.86 20.42
C GLN A 80 13.32 -15.48 19.91
N PRO A 81 12.53 -15.33 18.81
CA PRO A 81 11.94 -14.08 18.24
C PRO A 81 11.22 -13.13 19.21
N ILE A 82 10.73 -13.62 20.34
CA ILE A 82 10.20 -12.82 21.46
C ILE A 82 11.02 -12.97 22.74
N ASP A 83 12.14 -13.64 22.74
CA ASP A 83 13.24 -13.38 23.69
C ASP A 83 14.19 -12.32 23.09
N TYR A 84 13.99 -12.11 21.80
CA TYR A 84 14.16 -10.95 20.96
C TYR A 84 12.94 -10.00 20.91
N PHE A 85 11.84 -10.12 21.68
CA PHE A 85 10.76 -9.09 21.88
C PHE A 85 10.47 -8.81 23.36
N TYR A 86 10.64 -9.82 24.18
CA TYR A 86 10.93 -9.84 25.60
C TYR A 86 12.13 -10.74 25.97
N PHE A 87 13.37 -10.29 25.84
CA PHE A 87 13.93 -9.92 27.12
C PHE A 87 13.41 -8.55 27.62
N MET A 88 12.75 -7.65 26.87
CA MET A 88 12.87 -6.92 25.56
C MET A 88 11.64 -5.93 25.46
N PHE A 89 10.58 -6.15 26.24
CA PHE A 89 10.08 -5.12 27.18
C PHE A 89 10.15 -5.60 28.64
N GLY A 90 11.38 -5.72 29.13
CA GLY A 90 11.67 -6.14 30.51
C GLY A 90 11.13 -5.18 31.58
N LYS A 91 11.28 -5.55 32.85
CA LYS A 91 10.41 -5.05 33.93
C LYS A 91 10.59 -3.58 34.33
N GLN A 92 11.80 -3.00 34.30
CA GLN A 92 12.00 -1.58 34.63
C GLN A 92 11.46 -0.63 33.55
N SER A 93 11.61 -1.00 32.29
CA SER A 93 11.37 -0.10 31.18
C SER A 93 9.90 0.22 31.11
N THR A 94 9.02 -0.72 30.84
CA THR A 94 7.58 -0.43 30.71
C THR A 94 6.96 0.15 31.97
N THR A 95 7.48 -0.21 33.15
CA THR A 95 7.01 0.30 34.45
C THR A 95 7.39 1.76 34.71
N LEU A 96 8.58 2.23 34.29
CA LEU A 96 8.96 3.65 34.25
C LEU A 96 8.11 4.44 33.22
N LEU A 97 7.95 3.87 32.03
CA LEU A 97 7.23 4.47 30.89
C LEU A 97 5.73 4.64 31.16
N THR A 98 5.24 3.94 32.17
CA THR A 98 3.86 3.93 32.65
C THR A 98 3.69 4.85 33.85
N ASN A 99 4.60 4.83 34.83
CA ASN A 99 4.38 5.55 36.07
C ASN A 99 4.63 7.06 35.96
N GLN A 100 5.67 7.50 35.24
CA GLN A 100 5.93 8.94 35.00
C GLN A 100 4.87 9.57 34.10
N SER A 101 4.44 8.82 33.10
CA SER A 101 3.39 9.29 32.20
C SER A 101 2.07 9.47 32.91
N ASN A 102 1.69 8.55 33.80
CA ASN A 102 0.52 8.71 34.67
C ASN A 102 0.66 9.85 35.68
N LEU A 103 1.83 10.09 36.28
CA LEU A 103 2.00 11.20 37.24
C LEU A 103 1.96 12.57 36.56
N TYR A 104 2.68 12.70 35.45
CA TYR A 104 2.73 13.88 34.58
C TYR A 104 1.35 14.26 34.08
N SER A 105 0.47 13.27 33.90
CA SER A 105 -0.93 13.52 33.63
C SER A 105 -1.56 14.39 34.69
N VAL A 106 -1.67 13.86 35.92
CA VAL A 106 -2.46 14.35 37.07
C VAL A 106 -2.09 15.78 37.43
N GLN A 107 -0.90 16.23 37.03
CA GLN A 107 -0.40 17.59 37.20
C GLN A 107 -0.70 18.51 35.99
N LYS A 108 -0.60 18.03 34.74
CA LYS A 108 -0.64 18.83 33.48
C LYS A 108 -1.96 19.55 33.25
N ASN A 109 -3.03 18.95 33.71
CA ASN A 109 -4.25 19.69 33.97
C ASN A 109 -4.86 18.98 35.17
N PRO A 110 -4.83 19.60 36.36
CA PRO A 110 -5.37 18.97 37.56
C PRO A 110 -6.85 18.56 37.41
N ASN A 111 -7.54 19.17 36.44
CA ASN A 111 -8.91 18.87 36.01
C ASN A 111 -9.00 18.20 34.60
N LYS A 112 -7.89 17.91 33.90
CA LYS A 112 -7.84 17.15 32.60
C LYS A 112 -6.46 16.51 32.27
N PRO A 113 -5.95 15.66 33.15
CA PRO A 113 -4.58 15.19 33.10
C PRO A 113 -4.18 14.37 31.84
N SER A 114 -2.96 14.57 31.28
CA SER A 114 -2.44 13.82 30.11
C SER A 114 -1.46 12.72 30.48
N SER A 115 -1.91 11.47 30.42
CA SER A 115 -1.10 10.33 30.77
C SER A 115 -0.26 9.83 29.61
N ASP A 116 0.42 10.76 28.91
CA ASP A 116 1.14 10.41 27.68
C ASP A 116 2.35 9.55 28.05
N THR A 117 2.07 8.25 28.00
CA THR A 117 2.87 7.04 28.21
C THR A 117 3.96 6.97 27.17
N ARG A 118 4.82 7.98 27.27
CA ARG A 118 6.05 8.14 26.52
C ARG A 118 6.94 7.00 26.92
N VAL A 119 6.90 6.00 26.06
CA VAL A 119 7.84 4.91 26.04
C VAL A 119 9.02 5.35 25.15
N GLU A 120 10.23 5.60 25.68
CA GLU A 120 11.38 6.06 24.89
C GLU A 120 11.64 5.19 23.66
N SER A 121 11.55 3.86 23.81
CA SER A 121 11.71 2.91 22.71
C SER A 121 10.63 3.02 21.61
N ILE A 122 9.56 3.80 21.83
CA ILE A 122 8.42 3.96 20.91
C ILE A 122 8.28 5.42 20.46
N SER A 123 8.35 6.37 21.38
CA SER A 123 8.18 7.81 21.15
C SER A 123 9.35 8.49 20.43
N SER A 124 10.56 7.92 20.52
CA SER A 124 11.75 8.41 19.80
C SER A 124 11.65 8.17 18.29
N VAL A 125 10.84 7.22 17.85
CA VAL A 125 10.70 6.85 16.43
C VAL A 125 9.95 7.93 15.65
N MET A 126 8.83 8.44 16.17
CA MET A 126 8.09 9.57 15.59
C MET A 126 7.07 10.17 16.56
N SER A 127 6.78 11.47 16.40
CA SER A 127 5.74 12.14 17.19
C SER A 127 4.36 11.54 16.92
N ARG A 128 3.49 11.58 17.95
CA ARG A 128 2.08 11.18 17.84
C ARG A 128 1.37 11.87 16.69
N ASP A 129 1.52 13.19 16.54
CA ASP A 129 0.83 13.97 15.52
C ASP A 129 1.28 13.59 14.10
N ARG A 130 2.60 13.43 13.87
CA ARG A 130 3.12 12.90 12.60
C ARG A 130 2.65 11.47 12.33
N PHE A 131 2.66 10.58 13.33
CA PHE A 131 2.14 9.23 13.17
C PHE A 131 0.65 9.26 12.77
N LEU A 132 -0.14 10.12 13.39
CA LEU A 132 -1.56 10.30 13.08
C LEU A 132 -1.76 10.91 11.69
N GLU A 133 -0.92 11.86 11.28
CA GLU A 133 -0.95 12.47 9.95
C GLU A 133 -0.59 11.46 8.87
N ILE A 134 0.51 10.71 9.05
CA ILE A 134 0.89 9.61 8.15
C ILE A 134 -0.25 8.59 8.10
N LYS A 135 -0.77 8.14 9.25
CA LYS A 135 -1.88 7.18 9.31
C LYS A 135 -3.14 7.69 8.60
N LYS A 136 -3.40 9.01 8.66
CA LYS A 136 -4.55 9.66 8.01
C LYS A 136 -4.41 9.68 6.49
N TYR A 137 -3.20 9.93 5.99
CA TYR A 137 -2.93 10.08 4.56
C TYR A 137 -2.23 8.87 3.91
N LEU A 138 -1.99 7.79 4.66
CA LEU A 138 -1.37 6.57 4.16
C LEU A 138 -2.20 6.02 3.00
N HIS A 139 -1.62 6.08 1.82
CA HIS A 139 -2.27 5.71 0.57
C HIS A 139 -1.24 5.07 -0.37
N VAL A 140 -1.66 4.07 -1.13
CA VAL A 140 -0.77 3.27 -1.99
C VAL A 140 -1.20 3.30 -3.46
N THR A 141 -2.10 4.21 -3.81
CA THR A 141 -2.67 4.37 -5.16
C THR A 141 -2.86 5.83 -5.48
N ASP A 142 -2.87 6.21 -6.76
CA ASP A 142 -3.40 7.50 -7.19
C ASP A 142 -4.92 7.40 -7.39
N ASN A 143 -5.69 8.33 -6.82
CA ASN A 143 -7.15 8.34 -7.00
C ASN A 143 -7.56 8.93 -8.36
N SER A 144 -6.68 9.68 -9.04
CA SER A 144 -6.98 10.28 -10.35
C SER A 144 -7.19 9.23 -11.44
N VAL A 145 -6.55 8.08 -11.31
CA VAL A 145 -6.60 6.95 -12.25
C VAL A 145 -7.68 5.92 -11.90
N GLN A 146 -8.49 6.17 -10.87
CA GLN A 146 -9.47 5.20 -10.40
C GLN A 146 -10.66 5.12 -11.36
N SER A 147 -10.90 3.93 -11.92
CA SER A 147 -12.11 3.67 -12.73
C SER A 147 -13.40 3.94 -11.94
N ASN A 148 -14.44 4.35 -12.68
CA ASN A 148 -15.77 4.53 -12.09
C ASN A 148 -16.33 3.20 -11.57
N ARG A 149 -17.14 3.24 -10.52
CA ARG A 149 -17.77 2.05 -9.90
C ARG A 149 -18.71 1.30 -10.82
N THR A 150 -19.18 1.95 -11.88
CA THR A 150 -20.03 1.36 -12.93
C THR A 150 -19.23 0.63 -14.01
N ASP A 151 -17.90 0.77 -14.01
CA ASP A 151 -17.04 0.05 -14.94
C ASP A 151 -17.09 -1.45 -14.65
N ILE A 152 -17.22 -2.26 -15.70
CA ILE A 152 -17.18 -3.72 -15.64
C ILE A 152 -15.84 -4.25 -15.11
N ASN A 153 -14.78 -3.47 -15.26
CA ASN A 153 -13.44 -3.79 -14.76
C ASN A 153 -13.12 -3.15 -13.41
N PHE A 154 -14.13 -2.60 -12.71
CA PHE A 154 -13.92 -1.95 -11.42
C PHE A 154 -13.38 -2.92 -10.36
N ASP A 155 -12.12 -2.72 -9.98
CA ASP A 155 -11.52 -3.44 -8.86
C ASP A 155 -11.88 -2.78 -7.52
N ARG A 156 -12.69 -3.48 -6.73
CA ARG A 156 -13.10 -3.01 -5.38
C ARG A 156 -11.93 -2.87 -4.41
N ALA A 157 -10.82 -3.58 -4.64
CA ALA A 157 -9.61 -3.50 -3.84
C ALA A 157 -8.53 -2.60 -4.48
N ASN A 158 -8.87 -1.80 -5.52
CA ASN A 158 -7.91 -0.93 -6.22
C ASN A 158 -6.99 -0.18 -5.25
N LYS A 159 -7.57 0.47 -4.24
CA LYS A 159 -6.85 1.29 -3.22
C LYS A 159 -5.76 0.58 -2.43
N VAL A 160 -5.72 -0.76 -2.43
CA VAL A 160 -4.69 -1.57 -1.77
C VAL A 160 -4.02 -2.56 -2.72
N ARG A 161 -4.44 -2.60 -3.99
CA ARG A 161 -4.01 -3.59 -4.98
C ARG A 161 -2.51 -3.57 -5.22
N PRO A 162 -1.83 -2.41 -5.37
CA PRO A 162 -0.38 -2.40 -5.57
C PRO A 162 0.36 -3.09 -4.43
N LEU A 163 -0.02 -2.79 -3.19
CA LEU A 163 0.58 -3.40 -2.00
C LEU A 163 0.30 -4.92 -1.94
N LEU A 164 -0.93 -5.34 -2.23
CA LEU A 164 -1.28 -6.77 -2.26
C LEU A 164 -0.44 -7.52 -3.30
N ASN A 165 -0.22 -6.94 -4.49
CA ASN A 165 0.59 -7.56 -5.53
C ASN A 165 2.05 -7.73 -5.10
N ILE A 166 2.65 -6.69 -4.52
CA ILE A 166 4.03 -6.75 -4.01
C ILE A 166 4.18 -7.84 -2.95
N VAL A 167 3.26 -7.90 -1.97
CA VAL A 167 3.32 -8.92 -0.90
C VAL A 167 3.13 -10.33 -1.50
N LYS A 168 2.20 -10.48 -2.43
CA LYS A 168 1.94 -11.75 -3.14
C LYS A 168 3.15 -12.23 -3.91
N GLU A 169 3.83 -11.34 -4.65
CA GLU A 169 5.07 -11.66 -5.37
C GLU A 169 6.17 -12.10 -4.42
N ASN A 170 6.31 -11.46 -3.26
CA ASN A 170 7.31 -11.84 -2.27
C ASN A 170 7.04 -13.22 -1.67
N PHE A 171 5.78 -13.56 -1.37
CA PHE A 171 5.43 -14.89 -0.87
C PHE A 171 5.71 -15.99 -1.91
N ARG A 172 5.47 -15.69 -3.19
CA ARG A 172 5.70 -16.63 -4.30
C ARG A 172 7.17 -16.98 -4.50
N LYS A 173 8.10 -16.13 -4.06
CA LYS A 173 9.55 -16.37 -4.12
C LYS A 173 10.01 -17.43 -3.11
N ILE A 174 9.25 -17.67 -2.05
CA ILE A 174 9.62 -18.63 -1.01
C ILE A 174 9.52 -20.05 -1.60
N PRO A 175 10.57 -20.89 -1.48
CA PRO A 175 10.52 -22.28 -1.93
C PRO A 175 9.39 -23.04 -1.23
N LYS A 176 8.55 -23.71 -2.03
CA LYS A 176 7.39 -24.45 -1.54
C LYS A 176 7.80 -25.77 -0.92
N GLU A 177 7.14 -26.12 0.19
CA GLU A 177 7.20 -27.46 0.78
C GLU A 177 6.49 -28.50 -0.09
N GLU A 178 6.89 -29.77 0.01
CA GLU A 178 6.20 -30.89 -0.65
C GLU A 178 4.71 -30.94 -0.32
N LYS A 179 4.34 -30.76 0.95
CA LYS A 179 2.95 -30.80 1.41
C LYS A 179 2.39 -29.40 1.45
N LEU A 180 1.27 -29.17 0.77
CA LEU A 180 0.61 -27.87 0.68
C LEU A 180 -0.82 -27.97 1.20
N SER A 181 -1.34 -26.84 1.64
CA SER A 181 -2.73 -26.71 2.08
C SER A 181 -3.33 -25.43 1.52
N ILE A 182 -4.60 -25.51 1.14
CA ILE A 182 -5.39 -24.37 0.73
C ILE A 182 -6.54 -24.20 1.73
N ASP A 183 -6.63 -23.03 2.34
CA ASP A 183 -7.67 -22.72 3.31
C ASP A 183 -7.98 -21.21 3.34
N GLU A 184 -8.98 -20.83 4.13
CA GLU A 184 -9.54 -19.50 4.21
C GLU A 184 -9.19 -18.81 5.53
N GLN A 185 -8.68 -17.58 5.42
CA GLN A 185 -8.38 -16.70 6.54
C GLN A 185 -9.26 -15.45 6.53
N ILE A 186 -9.55 -14.94 7.73
CA ILE A 186 -10.19 -13.63 7.93
C ILE A 186 -9.18 -12.66 8.55
N ILE A 187 -9.00 -11.52 7.89
CA ILE A 187 -8.36 -10.34 8.48
C ILE A 187 -9.44 -9.56 9.23
N PRO A 188 -9.41 -9.51 10.58
CA PRO A 188 -10.47 -8.89 11.37
C PRO A 188 -10.64 -7.41 11.01
N PHE A 189 -11.87 -7.01 10.70
CA PHE A 189 -12.20 -5.62 10.41
C PHE A 189 -13.64 -5.30 10.76
N LYS A 190 -13.85 -4.30 11.62
CA LYS A 190 -15.18 -3.89 12.09
C LYS A 190 -15.77 -2.68 11.37
N GLY A 191 -14.97 -1.97 10.56
CA GLY A 191 -15.44 -0.78 9.84
C GLY A 191 -16.44 -1.07 8.72
N LYS A 192 -16.91 -0.02 8.06
CA LYS A 192 -17.79 -0.12 6.89
C LYS A 192 -16.95 -0.45 5.66
N SER A 193 -17.19 -1.60 5.04
CA SER A 193 -16.60 -1.97 3.76
C SER A 193 -17.52 -2.96 3.04
N ILE A 194 -17.63 -2.83 1.72
CA ILE A 194 -18.41 -3.73 0.86
C ILE A 194 -17.73 -5.11 0.69
N MET A 195 -16.41 -5.17 0.86
CA MET A 195 -15.64 -6.44 0.74
C MET A 195 -15.68 -7.26 2.02
N LYS A 196 -16.17 -6.69 3.12
CA LYS A 196 -16.25 -7.35 4.42
C LYS A 196 -17.18 -8.57 4.35
N GLN A 197 -16.70 -9.71 4.81
CA GLN A 197 -17.43 -10.96 4.89
C GLN A 197 -17.83 -11.28 6.33
N HIS A 198 -18.95 -11.98 6.46
CA HIS A 198 -19.38 -12.59 7.72
C HIS A 198 -19.13 -14.09 7.67
N MET A 199 -18.32 -14.61 8.59
CA MET A 199 -18.06 -16.06 8.74
C MET A 199 -18.43 -16.48 10.17
N PRO A 200 -19.66 -17.01 10.38
CA PRO A 200 -20.22 -17.22 11.72
C PRO A 200 -19.37 -18.17 12.58
N ASN A 201 -18.71 -19.12 11.92
CA ASN A 201 -17.95 -20.19 12.57
C ASN A 201 -16.48 -19.80 12.89
N LYS A 202 -16.05 -18.55 12.63
CA LYS A 202 -14.69 -18.07 12.96
C LYS A 202 -14.72 -17.15 14.20
N PRO A 203 -13.65 -17.09 15.01
CA PRO A 203 -13.59 -16.26 16.22
C PRO A 203 -13.85 -14.77 15.93
N ASN A 204 -13.19 -14.25 14.90
CA ASN A 204 -13.49 -12.93 14.35
C ASN A 204 -14.46 -13.10 13.18
N ARG A 205 -15.77 -12.99 13.46
CA ARG A 205 -16.82 -13.24 12.47
C ARG A 205 -16.83 -12.24 11.32
N TRP A 206 -16.26 -11.05 11.49
CA TRP A 206 -16.30 -9.96 10.53
C TRP A 206 -14.89 -9.55 10.10
N GLY A 207 -14.66 -9.51 8.79
CA GLY A 207 -13.38 -9.06 8.25
C GLY A 207 -13.24 -9.26 6.75
N TYR A 208 -12.03 -9.07 6.24
CA TYR A 208 -11.69 -9.37 4.85
C TYR A 208 -11.36 -10.85 4.71
N LYS A 209 -11.96 -11.52 3.73
CA LYS A 209 -11.69 -12.92 3.43
C LYS A 209 -10.49 -13.05 2.49
N MET A 210 -9.63 -14.00 2.76
CA MET A 210 -8.53 -14.41 1.89
C MET A 210 -8.51 -15.92 1.76
N PHE A 211 -8.12 -16.42 0.59
CA PHE A 211 -7.75 -17.82 0.38
C PHE A 211 -6.23 -17.88 0.33
N LEU A 212 -5.62 -18.83 1.02
CA LEU A 212 -4.16 -18.93 1.14
C LEU A 212 -3.72 -20.30 0.66
N LEU A 213 -2.58 -20.33 -0.03
CA LEU A 213 -1.76 -21.51 -0.22
C LEU A 213 -0.64 -21.46 0.83
N ALA A 214 -0.56 -22.48 1.69
CA ALA A 214 0.42 -22.53 2.76
C ALA A 214 1.13 -23.89 2.83
N GLY A 215 2.31 -23.91 3.45
CA GLY A 215 3.05 -25.12 3.76
C GLY A 215 2.30 -25.97 4.77
N GLY A 216 2.07 -27.23 4.42
CA GLY A 216 1.33 -28.18 5.26
C GLY A 216 2.03 -28.49 6.57
N LYS A 217 3.35 -28.28 6.70
CA LYS A 217 4.08 -28.45 7.95
C LYS A 217 4.41 -27.12 8.62
N SER A 218 4.96 -26.14 7.89
CA SER A 218 5.43 -24.88 8.49
C SER A 218 4.31 -23.85 8.72
N GLY A 219 3.20 -23.95 8.00
CA GLY A 219 2.16 -22.91 7.96
C GLY A 219 2.59 -21.63 7.21
N ILE A 220 3.76 -21.60 6.57
CA ILE A 220 4.22 -20.46 5.78
C ILE A 220 3.30 -20.25 4.59
N CYS A 221 2.85 -19.00 4.38
CA CYS A 221 2.05 -18.65 3.22
C CYS A 221 2.94 -18.45 1.98
N TYR A 222 2.63 -19.18 0.90
CA TYR A 222 3.32 -19.13 -0.38
C TYR A 222 2.56 -18.34 -1.44
N ASP A 223 1.24 -18.29 -1.34
CA ASP A 223 0.40 -17.47 -2.22
C ASP A 223 -0.96 -17.19 -1.55
N PHE A 224 -1.67 -16.17 -2.02
CA PHE A 224 -3.03 -15.88 -1.56
C PHE A 224 -3.90 -15.20 -2.61
N ILE A 225 -5.21 -15.31 -2.47
CA ILE A 225 -6.22 -14.57 -3.23
C ILE A 225 -7.03 -13.73 -2.24
N PHE A 226 -7.02 -12.41 -2.46
CA PHE A 226 -7.81 -11.46 -1.69
C PHE A 226 -9.24 -11.40 -2.22
N TYR A 227 -10.23 -11.79 -1.41
CA TYR A 227 -11.61 -11.89 -1.85
C TYR A 227 -12.30 -10.52 -1.84
N THR A 228 -12.75 -10.08 -3.02
CA THR A 228 -13.42 -8.79 -3.21
C THR A 228 -14.95 -8.90 -3.34
N GLY A 229 -15.51 -10.10 -3.20
CA GLY A 229 -16.91 -10.41 -3.46
C GLY A 229 -17.09 -11.35 -4.65
N LYS A 230 -18.34 -11.60 -5.06
CA LYS A 230 -18.63 -12.39 -6.25
C LYS A 230 -18.14 -11.64 -7.49
N ASN A 231 -17.31 -12.31 -8.28
CA ASN A 231 -16.95 -11.89 -9.64
C ASN A 231 -17.68 -12.82 -10.62
N ASP A 232 -18.16 -12.26 -11.74
CA ASP A 232 -18.91 -13.01 -12.77
C ASP A 232 -18.00 -13.76 -13.75
N ARG A 233 -16.68 -13.67 -13.57
CA ARG A 233 -15.69 -14.41 -14.37
C ARG A 233 -15.48 -15.80 -13.78
N LYS A 234 -16.41 -16.72 -14.04
CA LYS A 234 -16.27 -18.13 -13.64
C LYS A 234 -16.05 -18.99 -14.87
N LYS A 235 -14.97 -19.76 -14.88
CA LYS A 235 -14.78 -20.86 -15.85
C LYS A 235 -15.30 -22.17 -15.28
N HIS A 236 -15.17 -22.35 -13.96
CA HIS A 236 -15.67 -23.50 -13.22
C HIS A 236 -16.48 -23.07 -11.99
N GLU A 237 -16.73 -24.00 -11.06
CA GLU A 237 -17.27 -23.67 -9.75
C GLU A 237 -16.28 -22.79 -8.95
N PHE A 238 -16.82 -21.96 -8.07
CA PHE A 238 -16.05 -20.92 -7.37
C PHE A 238 -14.84 -21.49 -6.60
N CYS A 239 -15.03 -22.60 -5.88
CA CYS A 239 -13.93 -23.22 -5.14
C CYS A 239 -12.88 -23.82 -6.07
N THR A 240 -13.30 -24.40 -7.20
CA THR A 240 -12.41 -24.97 -8.20
C THR A 240 -11.51 -23.92 -8.81
N ASP A 241 -12.07 -22.78 -9.23
CA ASP A 241 -11.29 -21.67 -9.79
C ASP A 241 -10.23 -21.17 -8.79
N ILE A 242 -10.59 -21.01 -7.52
CA ILE A 242 -9.64 -20.60 -6.47
C ILE A 242 -8.50 -21.59 -6.30
N VAL A 243 -8.82 -22.89 -6.25
CA VAL A 243 -7.81 -23.93 -6.08
C VAL A 243 -6.86 -23.96 -7.28
N LEU A 244 -7.41 -23.88 -8.50
CA LEU A 244 -6.60 -23.86 -9.71
C LEU A 244 -5.68 -22.64 -9.75
N ASP A 245 -6.20 -21.43 -9.49
CA ASP A 245 -5.44 -20.18 -9.48
C ASP A 245 -4.28 -20.20 -8.48
N LEU A 246 -4.48 -20.75 -7.27
CA LEU A 246 -3.43 -20.88 -6.28
C LEU A 246 -2.38 -21.93 -6.69
N CYS A 247 -2.82 -23.03 -7.28
CA CYS A 247 -1.97 -24.12 -7.73
C CYS A 247 -1.12 -23.78 -8.96
N GLU A 248 -1.44 -22.72 -9.73
CA GLU A 248 -0.61 -22.27 -10.86
C GLU A 248 0.86 -21.99 -10.46
N THR A 249 1.07 -21.57 -9.21
CA THR A 249 2.40 -21.25 -8.69
C THR A 249 3.17 -22.45 -8.13
N VAL A 250 2.54 -23.63 -8.08
CA VAL A 250 3.15 -24.84 -7.58
C VAL A 250 4.05 -25.44 -8.66
N PRO A 251 5.35 -25.70 -8.37
CA PRO A 251 6.25 -26.27 -9.37
C PRO A 251 5.74 -27.60 -9.91
N ARG A 252 5.63 -27.68 -11.24
CA ARG A 252 5.23 -28.90 -11.94
C ARG A 252 6.31 -29.97 -11.80
N PHE A 253 5.88 -31.23 -11.86
CA PHE A 253 6.77 -32.41 -11.86
C PHE A 253 7.63 -32.60 -10.60
N LYS A 254 7.25 -31.97 -9.49
CA LYS A 254 7.93 -32.10 -8.19
C LYS A 254 7.12 -32.88 -7.14
N ASN A 255 6.05 -33.59 -7.55
CA ASN A 255 5.20 -34.42 -6.70
C ASN A 255 4.73 -33.72 -5.40
N HIS A 256 4.37 -32.44 -5.50
CA HIS A 256 3.69 -31.73 -4.41
C HIS A 256 2.36 -32.41 -4.09
N LYS A 257 2.00 -32.48 -2.81
CA LYS A 257 0.81 -33.14 -2.27
C LYS A 257 -0.07 -32.18 -1.51
#